data_AF-L1LBF9-F1
#
_entry.id   AF-L1LBF9-F1
#
_cell.length_a   1.000
_cell.length_b   1.000
_cell.length_c   1.000
_cell.angle_alpha   90.00
_cell.angle_beta   90.00
_cell.angle_gamma   90.00
#
_symmetry.space_group_name_H-M   'P 1'
#
loop_
_entity.id
_entity.type
_entity.pdbx_description
1 polymer ?
#
loop_
_entity_poly.entity_id
_entity_poly.type
_entity_poly.pdbx_seq_one_letter_code
_entity_poly.pdbx_strand_id
1 'polypeptide(L)'
;MTKDQTVDVDISKHPRSDGLQKGVNGGRYYNSNGGTVNLTSAWYPDPEGTYWKFTHTPKGGRIGKINKGYSNLSTITEFNNNDKKSASVFYWGQDYNYGNPLLIQLGEGGSSVYYITDNGTSWSKQGEISDSNLRKKLDERNCKRNGAHIVDISQKGNSGYTPYTCPGCSDNQKIKVSYDNGYSPSDYSYYTPFTHGSISFSVTSLKYNDYWQAGLPSLKDVKSITVYWYKTGSANPIIVTQFQQGGNKWFRRNTRDGNTWIEVSNTNALPSGTPPKLDLDLSKSSGITYFGGSTTGIGVAVRFCHIGDGYYRWQYSLKGGLFNVTRIRHENTQLSDITPPSEKLLSVSAYYSGYDLGNTIGPLSNLILVEVVTSETGTNPKYLYYQKENKDGTNWKELVRTEGGTGKQLVGEALKVLLVNLKEFKKTLSELKDLKAKLEELERLKTKSPESSTTTIAGSSVGSGLGGAGLGALAMWKGPSLLARLITRM
;
A
#
# COMPACT_ATOMS: atom_id res chain seq x y z
N MET A 1 18.26 25.29 2.25
CA MET A 1 17.08 26.09 2.66
C MET A 1 17.22 26.36 4.15
N THR A 2 17.03 27.61 4.56
CA THR A 2 16.94 27.94 5.99
C THR A 2 15.65 27.39 6.57
N LYS A 3 15.59 27.17 7.88
CA LYS A 3 14.39 26.66 8.58
C LYS A 3 13.15 27.55 8.36
N ASP A 4 13.38 28.83 8.08
CA ASP A 4 12.33 29.84 7.92
C ASP A 4 11.81 29.97 6.49
N GLN A 5 12.43 29.29 5.52
CA GLN A 5 11.98 29.29 4.14
C GLN A 5 10.60 28.62 4.04
N THR A 6 9.66 29.28 3.37
CA THR A 6 8.32 28.74 3.11
C THR A 6 8.26 28.14 1.71
N VAL A 7 7.51 27.04 1.56
CA VAL A 7 7.28 26.36 0.28
C VAL A 7 5.79 26.28 0.02
N ASP A 8 5.37 26.64 -1.19
CA ASP A 8 3.98 26.50 -1.63
C ASP A 8 3.68 25.04 -1.99
N VAL A 9 2.57 24.52 -1.50
CA VAL A 9 2.08 23.17 -1.84
C VAL A 9 0.90 23.28 -2.79
N ASP A 10 0.92 22.54 -3.89
CA ASP A 10 -0.22 22.37 -4.79
C ASP A 10 -0.85 20.99 -4.59
N ILE A 11 -2.07 20.94 -4.05
CA ILE A 11 -2.81 19.69 -3.79
C ILE A 11 -3.47 19.12 -5.04
N SER A 12 -3.46 19.84 -6.17
CA SER A 12 -3.89 19.26 -7.45
C SER A 12 -2.87 18.27 -8.03
N LYS A 13 -1.64 18.27 -7.50
CA LYS A 13 -0.60 17.32 -7.89
C LYS A 13 -0.86 15.96 -7.25
N HIS A 14 -1.03 14.95 -8.10
CA HIS A 14 -1.20 13.54 -7.75
C HIS A 14 -0.20 12.71 -8.55
N PRO A 15 0.04 11.43 -8.21
CA PRO A 15 1.08 10.64 -8.88
C PRO A 15 0.99 10.68 -10.41
N ARG A 16 -0.21 10.70 -10.98
CA ARG A 16 -0.43 10.79 -12.45
C ARG A 16 -0.41 12.20 -13.05
N SER A 17 -0.12 13.26 -12.30
CA SER A 17 -0.14 14.62 -12.83
C SER A 17 1.04 14.90 -13.74
N ASP A 18 0.81 15.76 -14.74
CA ASP A 18 1.87 16.31 -15.56
C ASP A 18 2.79 17.25 -14.76
N GLY A 19 4.04 17.31 -15.20
CA GLY A 19 5.08 18.15 -14.60
C GLY A 19 5.68 17.60 -13.29
N LEU A 20 5.32 16.39 -12.87
CA LEU A 20 6.05 15.69 -11.81
C LEU A 20 7.43 15.26 -12.31
N GLN A 21 8.45 15.61 -11.53
CA GLN A 21 9.82 15.19 -11.77
C GLN A 21 10.11 13.90 -11.00
N LYS A 22 11.07 13.12 -11.53
CA LYS A 22 11.57 11.91 -10.88
C LYS A 22 12.95 12.21 -10.31
N GLY A 23 13.11 11.99 -9.01
CA GLY A 23 14.42 12.09 -8.35
C GLY A 23 15.34 10.95 -8.77
N VAL A 24 16.63 11.09 -8.46
CA VAL A 24 17.65 10.05 -8.71
C VAL A 24 17.29 8.67 -8.15
N ASN A 25 16.47 8.65 -7.08
CA ASN A 25 16.02 7.40 -6.47
C ASN A 25 14.73 6.87 -7.06
N GLY A 26 13.99 7.62 -7.89
CA GLY A 26 12.65 7.28 -8.41
C GLY A 26 11.50 8.01 -7.70
N GLY A 27 11.79 8.73 -6.61
CA GLY A 27 10.80 9.51 -5.87
C GLY A 27 10.16 10.60 -6.74
N ARG A 28 8.83 10.72 -6.69
CA ARG A 28 8.09 11.80 -7.39
C ARG A 28 8.08 13.08 -6.57
N TYR A 29 8.39 14.20 -7.23
CA TYR A 29 8.35 15.53 -6.64
C TYR A 29 7.92 16.57 -7.68
N TYR A 30 7.63 17.79 -7.21
CA TYR A 30 7.50 18.95 -8.08
C TYR A 30 8.21 20.15 -7.44
N ASN A 31 8.65 21.07 -8.28
CA ASN A 31 9.13 22.36 -7.83
C ASN A 31 7.96 23.33 -7.75
N SER A 32 7.90 24.06 -6.66
CA SER A 32 6.91 25.07 -6.39
C SER A 32 7.60 26.33 -5.90
N ASN A 33 6.85 27.39 -5.66
CA ASN A 33 7.43 28.61 -5.14
C ASN A 33 8.08 28.34 -3.77
N GLY A 34 9.33 28.76 -3.63
CA GLY A 34 10.12 28.56 -2.42
C GLY A 34 10.74 27.17 -2.26
N GLY A 35 10.47 26.15 -3.09
CA GLY A 35 11.20 24.88 -2.98
C GLY A 35 10.64 23.65 -3.68
N THR A 36 11.24 22.50 -3.36
CA THR A 36 10.83 21.18 -3.85
C THR A 36 9.84 20.53 -2.89
N VAL A 37 8.76 19.95 -3.43
CA VAL A 37 7.74 19.23 -2.67
C VAL A 37 7.73 17.76 -3.08
N ASN A 38 8.02 16.87 -2.13
CA ASN A 38 7.91 15.43 -2.30
C ASN A 38 6.44 15.01 -2.25
N LEU A 39 6.05 14.09 -3.13
CA LEU A 39 4.68 13.59 -3.23
C LEU A 39 4.65 12.09 -2.91
N THR A 40 3.84 11.68 -1.94
CA THR A 40 3.59 10.26 -1.60
C THR A 40 2.11 9.93 -1.69
N SER A 41 1.77 8.66 -1.80
CA SER A 41 0.38 8.20 -1.87
C SER A 41 0.13 6.97 -0.99
N ALA A 42 -1.07 6.89 -0.43
CA ALA A 42 -1.54 5.75 0.33
C ALA A 42 -3.04 5.52 0.12
N TRP A 43 -3.49 4.29 0.36
CA TRP A 43 -4.91 3.94 0.43
C TRP A 43 -5.42 4.09 1.86
N TYR A 44 -6.69 4.47 2.01
CA TYR A 44 -7.36 4.61 3.31
C TYR A 44 -8.82 4.13 3.26
N PRO A 45 -9.33 3.42 4.30
CA PRO A 45 -8.52 2.73 5.29
C PRO A 45 -7.76 1.56 4.65
N ASP A 46 -6.59 1.22 5.17
CA ASP A 46 -5.82 0.05 4.73
C ASP A 46 -6.39 -1.21 5.41
N PRO A 47 -6.66 -2.35 4.72
CA PRO A 47 -6.49 -2.65 3.30
C PRO A 47 -7.79 -2.56 2.48
N GLU A 48 -8.85 -1.90 2.96
CA GLU A 48 -10.10 -1.76 2.20
C GLU A 48 -9.97 -0.79 1.02
N GLY A 49 -9.15 0.24 1.17
CA GLY A 49 -8.75 1.24 0.16
C GLY A 49 -9.92 1.92 -0.56
N THR A 50 -10.80 2.54 0.21
CA THR A 50 -11.95 3.34 -0.26
C THR A 50 -11.51 4.72 -0.79
N TYR A 51 -10.48 5.29 -0.16
CA TYR A 51 -9.97 6.63 -0.40
C TYR A 51 -8.49 6.61 -0.77
N TRP A 52 -8.10 7.55 -1.61
CA TRP A 52 -6.71 7.91 -1.80
C TRP A 52 -6.31 9.02 -0.85
N LYS A 53 -5.14 8.90 -0.25
CA LYS A 53 -4.45 9.96 0.48
C LYS A 53 -3.20 10.34 -0.29
N PHE A 54 -3.09 11.58 -0.75
CA PHE A 54 -1.84 12.12 -1.31
C PHE A 54 -1.21 13.05 -0.30
N THR A 55 0.06 12.85 -0.01
CA THR A 55 0.79 13.62 1.00
C THR A 55 1.91 14.41 0.34
N HIS A 56 1.90 15.71 0.57
CA HIS A 56 2.81 16.69 0.04
C HIS A 56 3.74 17.14 1.16
N THR A 57 5.04 16.94 0.99
CA THR A 57 6.04 17.24 2.01
C THR A 57 7.17 18.08 1.41
N PRO A 58 7.31 19.37 1.78
CA PRO A 58 8.47 20.15 1.39
C PRO A 58 9.79 19.44 1.76
N LYS A 59 10.76 19.41 0.84
CA LYS A 59 12.11 18.83 1.07
C LYS A 59 12.98 19.71 1.98
N GLY A 60 12.42 20.80 2.51
CA GLY A 60 13.02 21.74 3.43
C GLY A 60 12.03 22.88 3.70
N GLY A 61 12.25 23.63 4.79
CA GLY A 61 11.37 24.72 5.17
C GLY A 61 10.02 24.26 5.74
N ARG A 62 9.05 25.17 5.76
CA ARG A 62 7.65 24.93 6.17
C ARG A 62 6.68 25.21 5.04
N ILE A 63 5.45 24.72 5.13
CA ILE A 63 4.41 25.07 4.16
C ILE A 63 4.11 26.56 4.30
N GLY A 64 4.16 27.33 3.21
CA GLY A 64 3.79 28.75 3.21
C GLY A 64 2.34 28.98 2.82
N LYS A 65 1.88 28.22 1.83
CA LYS A 65 0.59 28.37 1.19
C LYS A 65 0.17 27.06 0.54
N ILE A 66 -1.14 26.86 0.44
CA ILE A 66 -1.72 25.72 -0.27
C ILE A 66 -2.52 26.23 -1.47
N ASN A 67 -2.26 25.65 -2.63
CA ASN A 67 -2.92 25.92 -3.90
C ASN A 67 -3.68 24.68 -4.38
N LYS A 68 -4.73 24.90 -5.17
CA LYS A 68 -5.34 23.88 -6.04
C LYS A 68 -5.16 24.34 -7.48
N GLY A 69 -4.12 23.85 -8.14
CA GLY A 69 -3.68 24.37 -9.44
C GLY A 69 -3.26 25.84 -9.29
N TYR A 70 -3.85 26.73 -10.09
CA TYR A 70 -3.56 28.16 -10.05
C TYR A 70 -4.30 28.93 -8.94
N SER A 71 -5.21 28.27 -8.22
CA SER A 71 -6.05 28.93 -7.20
C SER A 71 -5.45 28.80 -5.80
N ASN A 72 -5.27 29.94 -5.12
CA ASN A 72 -4.87 29.98 -3.72
C ASN A 72 -6.01 29.57 -2.79
N LEU A 73 -5.77 28.64 -1.86
CA LEU A 73 -6.71 28.28 -0.80
C LEU A 73 -6.47 29.15 0.44
N SER A 74 -6.73 30.46 0.32
CA SER A 74 -6.40 31.46 1.34
C SER A 74 -7.08 31.28 2.70
N THR A 75 -8.13 30.44 2.77
CA THR A 75 -8.85 30.12 4.01
C THR A 75 -8.10 29.13 4.90
N ILE A 76 -7.07 28.47 4.37
CA ILE A 76 -6.17 27.61 5.14
C ILE A 76 -5.01 28.49 5.61
N THR A 77 -4.90 28.72 6.92
CA THR A 77 -3.96 29.72 7.49
C THR A 77 -3.01 29.15 8.55
N GLU A 78 -3.18 27.89 8.97
CA GLU A 78 -2.43 27.30 10.09
C GLU A 78 -1.06 26.75 9.71
N PHE A 79 -0.26 27.60 9.07
CA PHE A 79 1.09 27.28 8.60
C PHE A 79 2.19 27.65 9.60
N ASN A 80 1.87 28.51 10.57
CA ASN A 80 2.87 29.07 11.49
C ASN A 80 3.39 28.07 12.53
N ASN A 81 2.77 26.89 12.65
CA ASN A 81 3.25 25.86 13.54
C ASN A 81 4.32 24.99 12.86
N ASN A 82 5.54 24.99 13.43
CA ASN A 82 6.68 24.21 12.94
C ASN A 82 6.43 22.69 12.83
N ASP A 83 5.35 22.20 13.46
CA ASP A 83 4.95 20.79 13.44
C ASP A 83 4.19 20.40 12.15
N LYS A 84 3.79 21.37 11.32
CA LYS A 84 2.98 21.15 10.10
C LYS A 84 3.85 21.03 8.85
N LYS A 85 4.65 19.97 8.82
CA LYS A 85 5.60 19.70 7.73
C LYS A 85 4.99 19.02 6.50
N SER A 86 3.74 18.60 6.56
CA SER A 86 3.07 17.95 5.43
C SER A 86 1.61 18.38 5.31
N ALA A 87 1.10 18.36 4.08
CA ALA A 87 -0.31 18.50 3.78
C ALA A 87 -0.77 17.25 3.04
N SER A 88 -1.81 16.60 3.55
CA SER A 88 -2.42 15.45 2.89
C SER A 88 -3.80 15.81 2.37
N VAL A 89 -4.14 15.37 1.16
CA VAL A 89 -5.46 15.53 0.58
C VAL A 89 -6.09 14.16 0.34
N PHE A 90 -7.37 14.03 0.67
CA PHE A 90 -8.13 12.79 0.52
C PHE A 90 -9.07 12.87 -0.66
N TYR A 91 -9.05 11.85 -1.51
CA TYR A 91 -9.92 11.68 -2.67
C TYR A 91 -10.67 10.37 -2.56
N TRP A 92 -11.83 10.29 -3.20
CA TRP A 92 -12.52 9.02 -3.36
C TRP A 92 -11.77 8.13 -4.36
N GLY A 93 -11.65 6.83 -4.07
CA GLY A 93 -10.97 5.86 -4.92
C GLY A 93 -11.54 5.72 -6.33
N GLN A 94 -12.79 6.13 -6.54
CA GLN A 94 -13.46 6.13 -7.86
C GLN A 94 -13.46 7.51 -8.55
N ASP A 95 -12.89 8.55 -7.92
CA ASP A 95 -12.62 9.83 -8.56
C ASP A 95 -11.25 9.78 -9.24
N TYR A 96 -11.18 9.12 -10.39
CA TYR A 96 -9.94 8.87 -11.12
C TYR A 96 -9.22 10.14 -11.62
N ASN A 97 -9.96 11.24 -11.73
CA ASN A 97 -9.44 12.55 -12.12
C ASN A 97 -9.02 13.40 -10.91
N TYR A 98 -9.30 12.93 -9.69
CA TYR A 98 -9.00 13.62 -8.44
C TYR A 98 -9.54 15.07 -8.44
N GLY A 99 -10.69 15.28 -9.08
CA GLY A 99 -11.32 16.60 -9.21
C GLY A 99 -11.99 17.07 -7.91
N ASN A 100 -12.41 16.10 -7.08
CA ASN A 100 -13.23 16.28 -5.90
C ASN A 100 -12.48 15.93 -4.60
N PRO A 101 -11.55 16.79 -4.14
CA PRO A 101 -10.84 16.58 -2.89
C PRO A 101 -11.81 16.65 -1.71
N LEU A 102 -11.93 15.61 -0.90
CA LEU A 102 -12.93 15.54 0.17
C LEU A 102 -12.51 16.28 1.44
N LEU A 103 -11.22 16.21 1.76
CA LEU A 103 -10.66 16.70 3.01
C LEU A 103 -9.17 17.01 2.84
N ILE A 104 -8.66 18.02 3.56
CA ILE A 104 -7.22 18.31 3.71
C ILE A 104 -6.81 18.12 5.17
N GLN A 105 -5.70 17.43 5.41
CA GLN A 105 -5.06 17.22 6.71
C GLN A 105 -3.70 17.93 6.73
N LEU A 106 -3.48 18.81 7.71
CA LEU A 106 -2.18 19.43 7.97
C LEU A 106 -1.45 18.74 9.12
N GLY A 107 -0.23 18.28 8.83
CA GLY A 107 0.58 17.46 9.72
C GLY A 107 0.15 15.99 9.75
N GLU A 108 0.64 15.27 10.76
CA GLU A 108 0.42 13.83 10.91
C GLU A 108 0.09 13.47 12.36
N GLY A 109 -0.66 12.38 12.55
CA GLY A 109 -1.04 11.85 13.85
C GLY A 109 -1.94 12.79 14.67
N GLY A 110 -1.88 12.67 16.00
CA GLY A 110 -2.82 13.33 16.92
C GLY A 110 -2.77 14.87 16.94
N SER A 111 -1.73 15.50 16.36
CA SER A 111 -1.69 16.96 16.25
C SER A 111 -2.44 17.49 15.03
N SER A 112 -2.86 16.60 14.11
CA SER A 112 -3.38 16.96 12.78
C SER A 112 -4.53 17.96 12.84
N VAL A 113 -4.53 18.89 11.87
CA VAL A 113 -5.65 19.82 11.67
C VAL A 113 -6.34 19.47 10.36
N TYR A 114 -7.66 19.40 10.38
CA TYR A 114 -8.45 18.99 9.22
C TYR A 114 -9.24 20.17 8.67
N TYR A 115 -9.35 20.23 7.36
CA TYR A 115 -10.15 21.19 6.62
C TYR A 115 -11.09 20.45 5.68
N ILE A 116 -12.33 20.91 5.59
CA ILE A 116 -13.33 20.41 4.64
C ILE A 116 -13.77 21.53 3.71
N THR A 117 -14.46 21.18 2.64
CA THR A 117 -15.05 22.15 1.73
C THR A 117 -16.38 21.62 1.21
N ASP A 118 -17.33 22.53 0.99
CA ASP A 118 -18.62 22.20 0.39
C ASP A 118 -18.64 22.42 -1.13
N ASN A 119 -17.80 23.33 -1.64
CA ASN A 119 -17.76 23.75 -3.04
C ASN A 119 -16.42 23.47 -3.74
N GLY A 120 -15.42 22.97 -3.00
CA GLY A 120 -14.08 22.70 -3.54
C GLY A 120 -13.13 23.90 -3.55
N THR A 121 -13.60 25.10 -3.17
CA THR A 121 -12.82 26.37 -3.21
C THR A 121 -12.70 27.02 -1.85
N SER A 122 -13.75 27.01 -1.02
CA SER A 122 -13.78 27.55 0.33
C SER A 122 -13.55 26.44 1.34
N TRP A 123 -12.49 26.53 2.14
CA TRP A 123 -12.11 25.51 3.10
C TRP A 123 -12.34 26.00 4.53
N SER A 124 -12.99 25.18 5.35
CA SER A 124 -13.24 25.46 6.76
C SER A 124 -12.50 24.47 7.64
N LYS A 125 -11.82 24.99 8.66
CA LYS A 125 -11.19 24.17 9.70
C LYS A 125 -12.25 23.38 10.45
N GLN A 126 -11.96 22.13 10.79
CA GLN A 126 -12.80 21.26 11.62
C GLN A 126 -11.97 20.77 12.79
N GLY A 127 -12.40 21.11 14.01
CA GLY A 127 -11.69 20.76 15.25
C GLY A 127 -12.05 19.38 15.79
N GLU A 128 -13.20 18.84 15.37
CA GLU A 128 -13.75 17.58 15.84
C GLU A 128 -13.29 16.36 15.04
N ILE A 129 -12.57 16.56 13.94
CA ILE A 129 -12.05 15.46 13.13
C ILE A 129 -10.77 14.92 13.78
N SER A 130 -10.72 13.60 13.96
CA SER A 130 -9.59 12.86 14.50
C SER A 130 -9.42 11.54 13.73
N ASP A 131 -8.30 10.83 13.94
CA ASP A 131 -8.07 9.55 13.28
C ASP A 131 -9.19 8.52 13.55
N SER A 132 -9.82 8.56 14.74
CA SER A 132 -10.92 7.64 15.10
C SER A 132 -12.22 7.89 14.35
N ASN A 133 -12.47 9.12 13.87
CA ASN A 133 -13.70 9.46 13.15
C ASN A 133 -13.47 9.90 11.69
N LEU A 134 -12.20 9.91 11.23
CA LEU A 134 -11.79 10.35 9.91
C LEU A 134 -12.56 9.62 8.80
N ARG A 135 -12.71 8.28 8.89
CA ARG A 135 -13.49 7.51 7.93
C ARG A 135 -14.93 8.00 7.82
N LYS A 136 -15.62 8.16 8.95
CA LYS A 136 -17.00 8.67 8.99
C LYS A 136 -17.10 10.04 8.31
N LYS A 137 -16.14 10.94 8.57
CA LYS A 137 -16.11 12.27 7.97
C LYS A 137 -15.82 12.23 6.47
N LEU A 138 -14.96 11.33 6.01
CA LEU A 138 -14.76 11.11 4.58
C LEU A 138 -16.01 10.53 3.91
N ASP A 139 -16.73 9.62 4.55
CA ASP A 139 -17.99 9.07 4.06
C ASP A 139 -19.05 10.19 3.90
N GLU A 140 -19.21 11.04 4.93
CA GLU A 140 -20.06 12.24 4.91
C GLU A 140 -19.75 13.15 3.72
N ARG A 141 -18.47 13.49 3.54
CA ARG A 141 -18.05 14.36 2.43
C ARG A 141 -18.21 13.69 1.07
N ASN A 142 -17.95 12.38 0.99
CA ASN A 142 -18.07 11.65 -0.27
C ASN A 142 -19.52 11.51 -0.74
N CYS A 143 -20.45 11.27 0.20
CA CYS A 143 -21.88 11.30 -0.12
C CYS A 143 -22.28 12.67 -0.68
N LYS A 144 -21.95 13.76 0.05
CA LYS A 144 -22.34 15.12 -0.36
C LYS A 144 -21.75 15.52 -1.71
N ARG A 145 -20.48 15.19 -1.96
CA ARG A 145 -19.73 15.70 -3.12
C ARG A 145 -19.76 14.81 -4.35
N ASN A 146 -19.82 13.49 -4.17
CA ASN A 146 -19.78 12.52 -5.26
C ASN A 146 -21.07 11.69 -5.37
N GLY A 147 -22.10 11.97 -4.55
CA GLY A 147 -23.33 11.16 -4.52
C GLY A 147 -23.06 9.70 -4.16
N ALA A 148 -21.97 9.44 -3.42
CA ALA A 148 -21.49 8.10 -3.14
C ALA A 148 -21.99 7.62 -1.78
N HIS A 149 -23.03 6.80 -1.79
CA HIS A 149 -23.76 6.41 -0.59
C HIS A 149 -23.11 5.24 0.17
N ILE A 150 -23.41 5.13 1.46
CA ILE A 150 -23.22 3.87 2.19
C ILE A 150 -24.52 3.08 2.06
N VAL A 151 -24.43 1.87 1.52
CA VAL A 151 -25.59 0.98 1.39
C VAL A 151 -25.64 0.04 2.58
N ASP A 152 -26.73 0.09 3.34
CA ASP A 152 -27.01 -0.92 4.36
C ASP A 152 -27.75 -2.10 3.72
N ILE A 153 -27.03 -3.21 3.55
CA ILE A 153 -27.53 -4.45 2.95
C ILE A 153 -28.36 -5.28 3.93
N SER A 154 -28.57 -4.87 5.18
CA SER A 154 -29.56 -5.52 6.07
C SER A 154 -30.99 -5.04 5.82
N GLN A 155 -31.15 -3.90 5.14
CA GLN A 155 -32.44 -3.29 4.87
C GLN A 155 -33.22 -4.14 3.86
N LYS A 156 -34.33 -4.70 4.31
CA LYS A 156 -35.27 -5.47 3.49
C LYS A 156 -36.47 -4.57 3.20
N GLY A 157 -36.73 -4.28 1.93
CA GLY A 157 -37.94 -3.56 1.56
C GLY A 157 -39.17 -4.38 1.95
N ASN A 158 -40.14 -3.77 2.64
CA ASN A 158 -41.50 -4.29 2.66
C ASN A 158 -42.15 -4.01 1.29
N SER A 159 -43.34 -4.56 1.03
CA SER A 159 -44.12 -4.41 -0.22
C SER A 159 -44.49 -2.96 -0.64
N GLY A 160 -43.87 -1.93 -0.04
CA GLY A 160 -44.12 -0.51 -0.28
C GLY A 160 -42.89 0.40 -0.36
N TYR A 161 -41.70 -0.10 -0.73
CA TYR A 161 -40.49 0.72 -0.94
C TYR A 161 -40.10 1.61 0.25
N THR A 162 -40.14 1.09 1.48
CA THR A 162 -39.77 1.90 2.67
C THR A 162 -38.34 2.42 2.53
N PRO A 163 -38.12 3.73 2.40
CA PRO A 163 -36.78 4.28 2.28
C PRO A 163 -36.11 4.32 3.65
N TYR A 164 -34.79 4.16 3.68
CA TYR A 164 -33.96 4.39 4.87
C TYR A 164 -33.00 5.55 4.64
N THR A 165 -32.55 6.18 5.72
CA THR A 165 -31.53 7.25 5.65
C THR A 165 -30.18 6.63 5.37
N CYS A 166 -29.48 7.11 4.35
CA CYS A 166 -28.10 6.71 4.09
C CYS A 166 -27.22 7.01 5.32
N PRO A 167 -26.54 6.01 5.91
CA PRO A 167 -25.71 6.21 7.11
C PRO A 167 -24.58 7.23 6.94
N GLY A 168 -24.18 7.49 5.69
CA GLY A 168 -23.08 8.38 5.35
C GLY A 168 -23.49 9.76 4.86
N CYS A 169 -24.78 10.15 4.90
CA CYS A 169 -25.21 11.45 4.39
C CYS A 169 -25.75 12.33 5.51
N SER A 170 -25.30 13.59 5.57
CA SER A 170 -25.80 14.58 6.54
C SER A 170 -27.23 15.04 6.26
N ASP A 171 -27.66 14.98 5.00
CA ASP A 171 -28.86 15.68 4.53
C ASP A 171 -30.09 14.76 4.45
N ASN A 172 -30.15 13.73 5.30
CA ASN A 172 -31.22 12.73 5.33
C ASN A 172 -31.52 12.06 3.97
N GLN A 173 -30.53 12.00 3.08
CA GLN A 173 -30.70 11.36 1.77
C GLN A 173 -31.20 9.93 1.93
N LYS A 174 -32.24 9.61 1.16
CA LYS A 174 -33.00 8.36 1.29
C LYS A 174 -32.58 7.36 0.23
N ILE A 175 -32.35 6.12 0.65
CA ILE A 175 -32.15 4.96 -0.22
C ILE A 175 -33.43 4.13 -0.16
N LYS A 176 -33.99 3.81 -1.32
CA LYS A 176 -35.12 2.89 -1.44
C LYS A 176 -34.60 1.48 -1.68
N VAL A 177 -35.33 0.48 -1.21
CA VAL A 177 -35.05 -0.93 -1.49
C VAL A 177 -36.24 -1.49 -2.23
N SER A 178 -36.04 -1.99 -3.45
CA SER A 178 -37.05 -2.80 -4.12
C SER A 178 -36.92 -4.24 -3.64
N TYR A 179 -38.07 -4.84 -3.36
CA TYR A 179 -38.22 -6.27 -3.17
C TYR A 179 -38.80 -6.85 -4.45
N ASP A 180 -38.20 -7.92 -4.95
CA ASP A 180 -38.71 -8.59 -6.12
C ASP A 180 -38.86 -10.08 -5.82
N ASN A 181 -40.10 -10.54 -5.94
CA ASN A 181 -40.52 -11.94 -5.78
C ASN A 181 -40.41 -12.73 -7.10
N GLY A 182 -40.05 -12.06 -8.20
CA GLY A 182 -40.07 -12.61 -9.55
C GLY A 182 -39.08 -13.76 -9.70
N TYR A 183 -39.60 -14.93 -10.10
CA TYR A 183 -38.89 -16.07 -10.70
C TYR A 183 -37.51 -16.42 -10.12
N SER A 184 -37.30 -16.22 -8.82
CA SER A 184 -36.07 -16.66 -8.16
C SER A 184 -36.08 -18.19 -8.04
N PRO A 185 -34.94 -18.88 -8.21
CA PRO A 185 -34.80 -20.28 -7.81
C PRO A 185 -35.42 -20.46 -6.42
N SER A 186 -36.10 -21.57 -6.19
CA SER A 186 -37.09 -21.77 -5.10
C SER A 186 -36.67 -21.35 -3.70
N ASP A 187 -35.38 -21.09 -3.44
CA ASP A 187 -34.79 -20.94 -2.12
C ASP A 187 -34.27 -19.53 -1.79
N TYR A 188 -34.34 -18.57 -2.73
CA TYR A 188 -33.79 -17.22 -2.53
C TYR A 188 -34.80 -16.07 -2.69
N SER A 189 -34.53 -14.99 -1.95
CA SER A 189 -35.16 -13.68 -2.10
C SER A 189 -34.08 -12.65 -2.40
N TYR A 190 -34.38 -11.63 -3.21
CA TYR A 190 -33.41 -10.58 -3.49
C TYR A 190 -33.96 -9.16 -3.31
N TYR A 191 -33.04 -8.26 -2.94
CA TYR A 191 -33.34 -6.87 -2.65
C TYR A 191 -32.37 -5.97 -3.41
N THR A 192 -32.90 -4.92 -4.04
CA THR A 192 -32.09 -3.99 -4.83
C THR A 192 -32.21 -2.57 -4.25
N PRO A 193 -31.16 -2.01 -3.64
CA PRO A 193 -31.16 -0.61 -3.24
C PRO A 193 -30.99 0.29 -4.46
N PHE A 194 -31.70 1.43 -4.45
CA PHE A 194 -31.60 2.47 -5.47
C PHE A 194 -31.92 3.85 -4.87
N THR A 195 -31.45 4.91 -5.51
CA THR A 195 -31.78 6.30 -5.16
C THR A 195 -32.98 6.79 -5.96
N HIS A 196 -33.79 7.67 -5.37
CA HIS A 196 -35.00 8.14 -6.02
C HIS A 196 -34.72 8.92 -7.31
N GLY A 197 -35.30 8.48 -8.43
CA GLY A 197 -35.23 9.20 -9.71
C GLY A 197 -33.88 9.11 -10.44
N SER A 198 -32.94 8.28 -9.98
CA SER A 198 -31.64 8.11 -10.65
C SER A 198 -31.58 6.77 -11.39
N ILE A 199 -31.07 6.79 -12.62
CA ILE A 199 -30.79 5.58 -13.43
C ILE A 199 -29.54 4.82 -12.97
N SER A 200 -28.69 5.49 -12.18
CA SER A 200 -27.49 4.97 -11.57
C SER A 200 -27.18 5.75 -10.30
N PHE A 201 -26.40 5.15 -9.40
CA PHE A 201 -25.92 5.81 -8.19
C PHE A 201 -24.50 5.34 -7.86
N SER A 202 -23.83 6.05 -6.95
CA SER A 202 -22.49 5.68 -6.50
C SER A 202 -22.55 5.09 -5.09
N VAL A 203 -21.64 4.16 -4.80
CA VAL A 203 -21.54 3.47 -3.50
C VAL A 203 -20.12 3.57 -2.97
N THR A 204 -19.99 4.18 -1.80
CA THR A 204 -18.72 4.30 -1.10
C THR A 204 -18.35 2.99 -0.42
N SER A 205 -19.29 2.38 0.30
CA SER A 205 -19.08 1.18 1.11
C SER A 205 -20.43 0.51 1.42
N LEU A 206 -20.38 -0.73 1.90
CA LEU A 206 -21.56 -1.47 2.31
C LEU A 206 -21.49 -1.83 3.78
N LYS A 207 -22.64 -1.81 4.45
CA LYS A 207 -22.83 -2.23 5.83
C LYS A 207 -23.91 -3.28 5.93
N TYR A 208 -23.86 -4.10 6.96
CA TYR A 208 -24.99 -4.91 7.41
C TYR A 208 -25.28 -4.49 8.84
N ASN A 209 -26.40 -3.80 9.06
CA ASN A 209 -26.63 -3.04 10.28
C ASN A 209 -25.46 -2.06 10.50
N ASP A 210 -24.81 -2.10 11.66
CA ASP A 210 -23.68 -1.22 11.96
C ASP A 210 -22.31 -1.75 11.52
N TYR A 211 -22.25 -2.98 10.99
CA TYR A 211 -20.99 -3.66 10.67
C TYR A 211 -20.57 -3.45 9.21
N TRP A 212 -19.36 -2.95 9.02
CA TRP A 212 -18.73 -2.81 7.70
C TRP A 212 -18.55 -4.16 7.00
N GLN A 213 -18.85 -4.19 5.71
CA GLN A 213 -18.71 -5.38 4.87
C GLN A 213 -17.41 -5.30 4.06
N ALA A 214 -16.34 -5.88 4.59
CA ALA A 214 -15.02 -5.85 3.96
C ALA A 214 -14.99 -6.75 2.71
N GLY A 215 -14.15 -6.42 1.73
CA GLY A 215 -14.02 -7.15 0.47
C GLY A 215 -14.97 -6.73 -0.64
N LEU A 216 -16.02 -5.97 -0.32
CA LEU A 216 -16.87 -5.34 -1.32
C LEU A 216 -16.27 -3.99 -1.75
N PRO A 217 -16.07 -3.75 -3.06
CA PRO A 217 -15.47 -2.51 -3.52
C PRO A 217 -16.45 -1.32 -3.52
N SER A 218 -15.91 -0.11 -3.44
CA SER A 218 -16.63 1.10 -3.85
C SER A 218 -16.98 1.06 -5.34
N LEU A 219 -18.12 1.61 -5.70
CA LEU A 219 -18.67 1.61 -7.06
C LEU A 219 -19.03 3.03 -7.46
N LYS A 220 -18.76 3.37 -8.71
CA LYS A 220 -19.23 4.60 -9.33
C LYS A 220 -20.24 4.26 -10.42
N ASP A 221 -21.32 5.03 -10.46
CA ASP A 221 -22.37 4.95 -11.48
C ASP A 221 -22.92 3.53 -11.69
N VAL A 222 -23.15 2.80 -10.59
CA VAL A 222 -23.75 1.45 -10.60
C VAL A 222 -25.24 1.54 -10.90
N LYS A 223 -25.75 0.64 -11.74
CA LYS A 223 -27.19 0.59 -12.09
C LYS A 223 -28.01 -0.04 -10.96
N SER A 224 -27.51 -1.14 -10.42
CA SER A 224 -28.14 -1.85 -9.31
C SER A 224 -27.11 -2.65 -8.51
N ILE A 225 -27.40 -2.80 -7.23
CA ILE A 225 -26.78 -3.80 -6.36
C ILE A 225 -27.89 -4.78 -6.00
N THR A 226 -27.69 -6.08 -6.11
CA THR A 226 -28.72 -7.04 -5.69
C THR A 226 -28.18 -7.93 -4.59
N VAL A 227 -28.89 -7.97 -3.47
CA VAL A 227 -28.50 -8.72 -2.27
C VAL A 227 -29.41 -9.93 -2.15
N TYR A 228 -28.83 -11.13 -2.17
CA TYR A 228 -29.55 -12.40 -2.10
C TYR A 228 -29.56 -12.96 -0.68
N TRP A 229 -30.71 -13.49 -0.27
CA TRP A 229 -30.97 -14.04 1.05
C TRP A 229 -31.61 -15.41 0.95
N TYR A 230 -31.39 -16.27 1.93
CA TYR A 230 -32.13 -17.52 2.07
C TYR A 230 -33.59 -17.23 2.45
N LYS A 231 -34.54 -17.90 1.79
CA LYS A 231 -35.98 -17.81 2.12
C LYS A 231 -36.32 -18.33 3.51
N THR A 232 -35.51 -19.24 4.06
CA THR A 232 -35.69 -19.83 5.40
C THR A 232 -35.47 -18.86 6.56
N GLY A 233 -35.42 -17.56 6.29
CA GLY A 233 -35.30 -16.52 7.32
C GLY A 233 -33.90 -16.39 7.90
N SER A 234 -32.86 -16.92 7.22
CA SER A 234 -31.49 -16.79 7.72
C SER A 234 -31.11 -15.31 7.88
N ALA A 235 -30.39 -15.00 8.96
CA ALA A 235 -30.02 -13.63 9.28
C ALA A 235 -29.01 -13.03 8.28
N ASN A 236 -28.31 -13.80 7.45
CA ASN A 236 -27.17 -13.28 6.69
C ASN A 236 -27.41 -13.33 5.17
N PRO A 237 -27.17 -12.23 4.44
CA PRO A 237 -27.16 -12.25 2.99
C PRO A 237 -25.98 -13.07 2.48
N ILE A 238 -26.20 -13.79 1.39
CA ILE A 238 -25.30 -14.83 0.89
C ILE A 238 -24.42 -14.27 -0.23
N ILE A 239 -25.07 -13.53 -1.12
CA ILE A 239 -24.50 -13.06 -2.38
C ILE A 239 -24.86 -11.59 -2.56
N VAL A 240 -23.89 -10.82 -3.04
CA VAL A 240 -24.12 -9.47 -3.56
C VAL A 240 -23.73 -9.48 -5.03
N THR A 241 -24.63 -9.05 -5.90
CA THR A 241 -24.28 -8.69 -7.28
C THR A 241 -24.17 -7.21 -7.46
N GLN A 242 -23.28 -6.83 -8.37
CA GLN A 242 -23.08 -5.45 -8.75
C GLN A 242 -23.17 -5.37 -10.27
N PHE A 243 -24.16 -4.63 -10.78
CA PHE A 243 -24.39 -4.46 -12.21
C PHE A 243 -23.71 -3.17 -12.69
N GLN A 244 -22.59 -3.32 -13.40
CA GLN A 244 -21.80 -2.21 -13.95
C GLN A 244 -21.79 -2.25 -15.49
N GLN A 245 -21.32 -1.17 -16.14
CA GLN A 245 -21.18 -1.12 -17.61
C GLN A 245 -20.24 -2.22 -18.18
N GLY A 246 -19.42 -2.87 -17.35
CA GLY A 246 -18.55 -3.99 -17.73
C GLY A 246 -19.08 -5.39 -17.38
N GLY A 247 -20.35 -5.52 -17.00
CA GLY A 247 -20.98 -6.79 -16.63
C GLY A 247 -21.21 -6.96 -15.12
N ASN A 248 -21.63 -8.17 -14.75
CA ASN A 248 -22.03 -8.50 -13.38
C ASN A 248 -20.82 -9.01 -12.60
N LYS A 249 -20.62 -8.46 -11.41
CA LYS A 249 -19.68 -9.01 -10.43
C LYS A 249 -20.45 -9.69 -9.32
N TRP A 250 -19.99 -10.87 -8.93
CA TRP A 250 -20.60 -11.69 -7.89
C TRP A 250 -19.68 -11.73 -6.69
N PHE A 251 -20.25 -11.54 -5.51
CA PHE A 251 -19.52 -11.63 -4.26
C PHE A 251 -20.22 -12.59 -3.34
N ARG A 252 -19.46 -13.44 -2.67
CA ARG A 252 -19.95 -14.30 -1.60
C ARG A 252 -19.27 -13.98 -0.28
N ARG A 253 -19.92 -14.29 0.84
CA ARG A 253 -19.25 -14.26 2.13
C ARG A 253 -18.17 -15.34 2.23
N ASN A 254 -17.08 -15.04 2.95
CA ASN A 254 -16.05 -16.02 3.28
C ASN A 254 -16.54 -17.06 4.27
N THR A 255 -17.30 -16.62 5.27
CA THR A 255 -17.87 -17.47 6.33
C THR A 255 -19.35 -17.11 6.50
N ARG A 256 -20.13 -18.01 7.10
CA ARG A 256 -21.59 -17.83 7.25
C ARG A 256 -21.94 -16.55 8.03
N ASP A 257 -21.18 -16.25 9.07
CA ASP A 257 -21.47 -15.17 10.03
C ASP A 257 -20.44 -14.03 9.98
N GLY A 258 -19.40 -14.16 9.16
CA GLY A 258 -18.39 -13.11 9.00
C GLY A 258 -18.84 -12.00 8.07
N ASN A 259 -18.24 -10.81 8.24
CA ASN A 259 -18.52 -9.60 7.47
C ASN A 259 -17.56 -9.40 6.28
N THR A 260 -16.88 -10.45 5.84
CA THR A 260 -15.90 -10.39 4.76
C THR A 260 -16.38 -11.11 3.51
N TRP A 261 -16.12 -10.50 2.35
CA TRP A 261 -16.62 -10.92 1.05
C TRP A 261 -15.48 -11.14 0.07
N ILE A 262 -15.72 -11.99 -0.93
CA ILE A 262 -14.78 -12.27 -2.00
C ILE A 262 -15.49 -12.29 -3.35
N GLU A 263 -14.84 -11.73 -4.35
CA GLU A 263 -15.31 -11.77 -5.74
C GLU A 263 -15.17 -13.20 -6.29
N VAL A 264 -16.24 -13.69 -6.92
CA VAL A 264 -16.34 -15.04 -7.48
C VAL A 264 -16.86 -14.96 -8.92
N SER A 265 -16.56 -15.97 -9.72
CA SER A 265 -16.91 -15.99 -11.14
C SER A 265 -18.38 -16.29 -11.44
N ASN A 266 -19.11 -16.94 -10.52
CA ASN A 266 -20.52 -17.30 -10.73
C ASN A 266 -21.32 -17.41 -9.42
N THR A 267 -22.64 -17.57 -9.58
CA THR A 267 -23.66 -17.63 -8.52
C THR A 267 -23.60 -18.87 -7.64
N ASN A 268 -23.01 -19.96 -8.14
CA ASN A 268 -23.04 -21.27 -7.46
C ASN A 268 -21.98 -21.37 -6.37
N ALA A 269 -21.10 -20.36 -6.26
CA ALA A 269 -20.14 -20.25 -5.19
C ALA A 269 -20.86 -19.84 -3.89
N LEU A 270 -21.43 -20.83 -3.18
CA LEU A 270 -21.97 -20.64 -1.85
C LEU A 270 -20.83 -20.37 -0.84
N PRO A 271 -21.12 -19.71 0.30
CA PRO A 271 -20.16 -19.58 1.39
C PRO A 271 -19.67 -20.97 1.83
N SER A 272 -18.39 -21.24 1.64
CA SER A 272 -17.79 -22.52 2.04
C SER A 272 -17.54 -22.63 3.55
N GLY A 273 -17.82 -21.58 4.32
CA GLY A 273 -17.46 -21.48 5.75
C GLY A 273 -15.97 -21.27 6.00
N THR A 274 -15.13 -21.34 4.97
CA THR A 274 -13.67 -21.24 5.06
C THR A 274 -13.13 -20.12 4.16
N PRO A 275 -12.21 -19.27 4.65
CA PRO A 275 -11.47 -18.37 3.79
C PRO A 275 -10.76 -19.11 2.66
N PRO A 276 -10.63 -18.50 1.47
CA PRO A 276 -9.98 -19.15 0.35
C PRO A 276 -8.49 -19.33 0.58
N LYS A 277 -7.93 -20.39 -0.02
CA LYS A 277 -6.48 -20.62 -0.10
C LYS A 277 -5.96 -20.03 -1.41
N LEU A 278 -4.96 -19.15 -1.33
CA LEU A 278 -4.40 -18.44 -2.47
C LEU A 278 -2.92 -18.82 -2.69
N ASP A 279 -2.52 -18.88 -3.96
CA ASP A 279 -1.12 -18.83 -4.40
C ASP A 279 -0.85 -17.40 -4.89
N LEU A 280 -0.11 -16.62 -4.10
CA LEU A 280 0.14 -15.21 -4.36
C LEU A 280 1.38 -15.02 -5.23
N ASP A 281 1.21 -14.34 -6.35
CA ASP A 281 2.30 -13.88 -7.22
C ASP A 281 2.52 -12.38 -7.03
N LEU A 282 3.62 -12.03 -6.37
CA LEU A 282 4.02 -10.66 -6.05
C LEU A 282 4.55 -9.89 -7.28
N SER A 283 4.58 -10.50 -8.46
CA SER A 283 4.89 -9.83 -9.73
C SER A 283 3.66 -9.25 -10.45
N LYS A 284 2.44 -9.50 -9.94
CA LYS A 284 1.19 -9.03 -10.56
C LYS A 284 0.89 -7.57 -10.25
N SER A 285 0.74 -6.75 -11.28
CA SER A 285 0.54 -5.30 -11.17
C SER A 285 -0.81 -4.87 -10.61
N SER A 286 -0.83 -3.62 -10.12
CA SER A 286 -2.04 -2.93 -9.66
C SER A 286 -3.05 -2.76 -10.80
N GLY A 287 -4.34 -2.84 -10.47
CA GLY A 287 -5.44 -2.67 -11.43
C GLY A 287 -5.80 -3.94 -12.21
N ILE A 288 -5.07 -5.04 -12.00
CA ILE A 288 -5.44 -6.36 -12.51
C ILE A 288 -5.92 -7.21 -11.34
N THR A 289 -7.15 -7.70 -11.46
CA THR A 289 -7.62 -8.81 -10.65
C THR A 289 -7.05 -10.07 -11.29
N TYR A 290 -6.19 -10.80 -10.58
CA TYR A 290 -5.69 -12.10 -11.05
C TYR A 290 -6.25 -13.23 -10.19
N PHE A 291 -6.36 -14.41 -10.79
CA PHE A 291 -6.82 -15.60 -10.11
C PHE A 291 -5.67 -16.24 -9.34
N GLY A 292 -5.79 -16.26 -8.00
CA GLY A 292 -4.75 -16.73 -7.07
C GLY A 292 -4.52 -18.23 -7.07
N GLY A 293 -4.22 -18.80 -8.25
CA GLY A 293 -4.18 -20.24 -8.54
C GLY A 293 -5.25 -20.65 -9.53
N SER A 294 -5.02 -21.74 -10.28
CA SER A 294 -5.86 -22.16 -11.41
C SER A 294 -7.25 -22.67 -11.03
N THR A 295 -7.50 -23.01 -9.76
CA THR A 295 -8.71 -23.74 -9.37
C THR A 295 -9.78 -22.89 -8.68
N THR A 296 -9.45 -21.72 -8.14
CA THR A 296 -10.38 -21.02 -7.23
C THR A 296 -11.24 -19.97 -7.94
N GLY A 297 -10.80 -19.41 -9.06
CA GLY A 297 -11.53 -18.33 -9.73
C GLY A 297 -11.70 -17.08 -8.84
N ILE A 298 -10.85 -16.89 -7.83
CA ILE A 298 -10.93 -15.78 -6.87
C ILE A 298 -10.00 -14.65 -7.29
N GLY A 299 -10.59 -13.47 -7.38
CA GLY A 299 -9.88 -12.26 -7.74
C GLY A 299 -9.06 -11.64 -6.60
N VAL A 300 -7.74 -11.52 -6.79
CA VAL A 300 -6.86 -10.80 -5.86
C VAL A 300 -6.74 -9.33 -6.26
N ALA A 301 -7.04 -8.41 -5.36
CA ALA A 301 -6.86 -6.99 -5.59
C ALA A 301 -5.42 -6.58 -5.27
N VAL A 302 -4.79 -5.93 -6.24
CA VAL A 302 -3.44 -5.37 -6.08
C VAL A 302 -3.51 -3.84 -6.02
N ARG A 303 -2.97 -3.27 -4.95
CA ARG A 303 -2.96 -1.82 -4.70
C ARG A 303 -1.55 -1.27 -4.65
N PHE A 304 -1.29 -0.28 -5.51
CA PHE A 304 -0.04 0.44 -5.56
C PHE A 304 -0.03 1.67 -4.63
N CYS A 305 1.08 1.91 -3.93
CA CYS A 305 1.36 3.13 -3.18
C CYS A 305 2.78 3.64 -3.46
N HIS A 306 2.96 4.95 -3.59
CA HIS A 306 4.27 5.59 -3.64
C HIS A 306 4.67 6.04 -2.23
N ILE A 307 5.70 5.41 -1.65
CA ILE A 307 6.14 5.68 -0.27
C ILE A 307 7.01 6.93 -0.21
N GLY A 308 7.68 7.28 -1.30
CA GLY A 308 8.68 8.34 -1.36
C GLY A 308 10.07 7.77 -1.66
N ASP A 309 11.01 8.63 -2.06
CA ASP A 309 12.43 8.30 -2.20
C ASP A 309 12.74 7.08 -3.07
N GLY A 310 11.87 6.77 -4.04
CA GLY A 310 12.06 5.61 -4.93
C GLY A 310 11.52 4.29 -4.43
N TYR A 311 10.76 4.33 -3.35
CA TYR A 311 10.14 3.15 -2.76
C TYR A 311 8.65 3.09 -3.05
N TYR A 312 8.20 1.87 -3.30
CA TYR A 312 6.84 1.59 -3.71
C TYR A 312 6.33 0.36 -2.96
N ARG A 313 5.03 0.33 -2.69
CA ARG A 313 4.32 -0.80 -2.08
C ARG A 313 3.28 -1.33 -3.06
N TRP A 314 3.28 -2.64 -3.30
CA TRP A 314 2.15 -3.35 -3.91
C TRP A 314 1.52 -4.23 -2.86
N GLN A 315 0.28 -3.94 -2.50
CA GLN A 315 -0.47 -4.69 -1.51
C GLN A 315 -1.48 -5.60 -2.20
N TYR A 316 -1.37 -6.89 -1.89
CA TYR A 316 -2.21 -7.98 -2.33
C TYR A 316 -3.22 -8.29 -1.24
N SER A 317 -4.51 -8.15 -1.55
CA SER A 317 -5.58 -8.41 -0.58
C SER A 317 -6.87 -8.79 -1.27
N LEU A 318 -7.84 -9.24 -0.48
CA LEU A 318 -9.23 -9.32 -0.91
C LEU A 318 -10.02 -8.11 -0.41
N LYS A 319 -9.41 -6.90 -0.47
CA LYS A 319 -9.97 -5.61 -0.01
C LYS A 319 -10.51 -5.64 1.42
N GLY A 320 -9.74 -6.24 2.33
CA GLY A 320 -10.13 -6.49 3.73
C GLY A 320 -10.81 -7.85 3.95
N GLY A 321 -11.12 -8.59 2.89
CA GLY A 321 -11.52 -9.98 2.97
C GLY A 321 -10.37 -10.87 3.47
N LEU A 322 -10.70 -11.83 4.34
CA LEU A 322 -9.76 -12.79 4.88
C LEU A 322 -9.41 -13.89 3.88
N PHE A 323 -8.17 -14.36 3.90
CA PHE A 323 -7.70 -15.49 3.08
C PHE A 323 -6.54 -16.23 3.75
N ASN A 324 -6.25 -17.43 3.27
CA ASN A 324 -5.07 -18.21 3.61
C ASN A 324 -4.10 -18.19 2.42
N VAL A 325 -2.80 -18.25 2.69
CA VAL A 325 -1.79 -18.34 1.63
C VAL A 325 -1.13 -19.69 1.66
N THR A 326 -1.04 -20.31 0.49
CA THR A 326 -0.37 -21.61 0.30
C THR A 326 1.06 -21.44 -0.18
N ARG A 327 1.28 -20.41 -1.00
CA ARG A 327 2.60 -20.07 -1.55
C ARG A 327 2.65 -18.58 -1.84
N ILE A 328 3.84 -18.00 -1.63
CA ILE A 328 4.19 -16.66 -2.06
C ILE A 328 5.32 -16.81 -3.07
N ARG A 329 5.14 -16.26 -4.26
CA ARG A 329 6.12 -16.29 -5.34
C ARG A 329 6.24 -14.93 -6.00
N HIS A 330 7.28 -14.77 -6.80
CA HIS A 330 7.44 -13.65 -7.70
C HIS A 330 7.71 -14.23 -9.09
N GLU A 331 6.78 -14.02 -10.01
CA GLU A 331 6.75 -14.71 -11.30
C GLU A 331 6.76 -16.23 -11.05
N ASN A 332 7.73 -16.95 -11.63
CA ASN A 332 7.86 -18.40 -11.45
C ASN A 332 8.70 -18.79 -10.23
N THR A 333 9.18 -17.81 -9.45
CA THR A 333 10.14 -18.04 -8.37
C THR A 333 9.45 -18.05 -7.02
N GLN A 334 9.40 -19.19 -6.34
CA GLN A 334 8.90 -19.28 -4.97
C GLN A 334 9.82 -18.50 -4.02
N LEU A 335 9.23 -17.71 -3.12
CA LEU A 335 9.94 -17.01 -2.06
C LEU A 335 10.01 -17.95 -0.85
N SER A 336 11.12 -18.67 -0.74
CA SER A 336 11.37 -19.62 0.36
C SER A 336 11.38 -18.91 1.70
N ASP A 337 11.09 -19.66 2.77
CA ASP A 337 11.19 -19.23 4.18
C ASP A 337 10.22 -18.12 4.62
N ILE A 338 9.43 -17.55 3.70
CA ILE A 338 8.21 -16.81 4.06
C ILE A 338 7.15 -17.85 4.38
N THR A 339 7.12 -18.32 5.62
CA THR A 339 6.09 -19.24 6.10
C THR A 339 4.85 -18.43 6.45
N PRO A 340 3.76 -18.51 5.67
CA PRO A 340 2.54 -17.81 6.03
C PRO A 340 2.10 -18.34 7.40
N PRO A 341 1.70 -17.44 8.31
CA PRO A 341 1.15 -17.86 9.59
C PRO A 341 -0.08 -18.76 9.36
N SER A 342 -0.37 -19.62 10.34
CA SER A 342 -1.57 -20.45 10.34
C SER A 342 -2.86 -19.62 10.37
N GLU A 343 -2.72 -18.38 10.82
CA GLU A 343 -3.72 -17.35 10.96
C GLU A 343 -4.17 -16.81 9.60
N LYS A 344 -5.40 -16.30 9.56
CA LYS A 344 -5.99 -15.72 8.36
C LYS A 344 -5.30 -14.40 8.04
N LEU A 345 -5.00 -14.17 6.77
CA LEU A 345 -4.37 -12.94 6.30
C LEU A 345 -5.41 -11.90 5.90
N LEU A 346 -5.07 -10.64 6.17
CA LEU A 346 -5.75 -9.45 5.63
C LEU A 346 -5.09 -8.99 4.33
N SER A 347 -3.76 -9.03 4.28
CA SER A 347 -2.99 -8.62 3.12
C SER A 347 -1.55 -9.16 3.16
N VAL A 348 -0.92 -9.14 2.00
CA VAL A 348 0.53 -9.28 1.83
C VAL A 348 1.00 -8.06 1.05
N SER A 349 2.03 -7.35 1.52
CA SER A 349 2.59 -6.19 0.83
C SER A 349 4.01 -6.48 0.36
N ALA A 350 4.32 -6.14 -0.87
CA ALA A 350 5.64 -6.25 -1.49
C ALA A 350 6.24 -4.85 -1.67
N TYR A 351 7.45 -4.62 -1.14
CA TYR A 351 8.13 -3.33 -1.19
C TYR A 351 9.31 -3.40 -2.17
N TYR A 352 9.31 -2.49 -3.12
CA TYR A 352 10.36 -2.42 -4.14
C TYR A 352 11.14 -1.12 -4.03
N SER A 353 12.44 -1.19 -4.33
CA SER A 353 13.29 -0.03 -4.58
C SER A 353 13.58 0.10 -6.07
N GLY A 354 13.58 1.32 -6.61
CA GLY A 354 14.12 1.55 -7.96
C GLY A 354 13.36 2.60 -8.76
N TYR A 355 13.58 2.61 -10.07
CA TYR A 355 12.93 3.55 -10.97
C TYR A 355 11.41 3.36 -10.98
N ASP A 356 10.70 4.46 -11.24
CA ASP A 356 9.24 4.46 -11.39
C ASP A 356 8.83 3.58 -12.56
N LEU A 357 8.43 2.36 -12.23
CA LEU A 357 7.88 1.38 -13.15
C LEU A 357 6.43 1.73 -13.55
N GLY A 358 5.90 2.86 -13.06
CA GLY A 358 4.50 3.20 -13.26
C GLY A 358 3.61 2.12 -12.66
N ASN A 359 2.78 1.49 -13.50
CA ASN A 359 1.95 0.37 -13.08
C ASN A 359 2.65 -1.00 -13.25
N THR A 360 3.87 -1.08 -13.78
CA THR A 360 4.58 -2.37 -13.90
C THR A 360 5.31 -2.71 -12.61
N ILE A 361 5.44 -4.00 -12.31
CA ILE A 361 6.20 -4.47 -11.15
C ILE A 361 7.63 -4.74 -11.55
N GLY A 362 8.55 -4.50 -10.62
CA GLY A 362 9.98 -4.62 -10.87
C GLY A 362 10.42 -6.05 -10.95
N PRO A 363 11.63 -6.30 -11.49
CA PRO A 363 12.24 -7.61 -11.35
C PRO A 363 12.36 -7.97 -9.86
N LEU A 364 12.43 -9.27 -9.58
CA LEU A 364 12.63 -9.79 -8.22
C LEU A 364 13.84 -9.12 -7.52
N SER A 365 14.87 -8.73 -8.27
CA SER A 365 16.04 -8.00 -7.76
C SER A 365 15.69 -6.66 -7.09
N ASN A 366 14.52 -6.08 -7.37
CA ASN A 366 14.08 -4.82 -6.77
C ASN A 366 13.20 -5.01 -5.52
N LEU A 367 12.66 -6.22 -5.31
CA LEU A 367 11.91 -6.57 -4.10
C LEU A 367 12.87 -6.63 -2.90
N ILE A 368 12.60 -5.81 -1.88
CA ILE A 368 13.48 -5.63 -0.71
C ILE A 368 12.84 -6.05 0.62
N LEU A 369 11.52 -5.95 0.75
CA LEU A 369 10.79 -6.28 1.96
C LEU A 369 9.42 -6.88 1.59
N VAL A 370 8.98 -7.88 2.34
CA VAL A 370 7.61 -8.41 2.28
C VAL A 370 6.96 -8.23 3.65
N GLU A 371 5.78 -7.62 3.69
CA GLU A 371 4.96 -7.52 4.90
C GLU A 371 3.79 -8.50 4.79
N VAL A 372 3.54 -9.26 5.85
CA VAL A 372 2.39 -10.14 5.98
C VAL A 372 1.53 -9.63 7.13
N VAL A 373 0.27 -9.31 6.83
CA VAL A 373 -0.68 -8.78 7.82
C VAL A 373 -1.73 -9.85 8.13
N THR A 374 -1.81 -10.25 9.38
CA THR A 374 -2.79 -11.24 9.85
C THR A 374 -3.97 -10.57 10.54
N SER A 375 -5.12 -11.24 10.50
CA SER A 375 -6.25 -10.98 11.38
C SER A 375 -6.35 -12.11 12.39
N GLU A 376 -6.02 -11.80 13.63
CA GLU A 376 -6.48 -12.58 14.77
C GLU A 376 -7.90 -12.11 15.12
N THR A 377 -8.79 -13.04 15.44
CA THR A 377 -10.18 -12.71 15.79
C THR A 377 -10.20 -11.96 17.13
N GLY A 378 -10.60 -10.68 17.10
CA GLY A 378 -10.82 -9.88 18.31
C GLY A 378 -9.59 -9.13 18.83
N THR A 379 -8.44 -9.19 18.15
CA THR A 379 -7.22 -8.46 18.52
C THR A 379 -6.76 -7.53 17.39
N ASN A 380 -5.80 -6.65 17.68
CA ASN A 380 -5.19 -5.79 16.68
C ASN A 380 -4.44 -6.64 15.63
N PRO A 381 -4.42 -6.22 14.35
CA PRO A 381 -3.66 -6.93 13.32
C PRO A 381 -2.19 -7.12 13.72
N LYS A 382 -1.64 -8.30 13.39
CA LYS A 382 -0.22 -8.60 13.56
C LYS A 382 0.52 -8.41 12.24
N TYR A 383 1.64 -7.70 12.29
CA TYR A 383 2.48 -7.31 11.16
C TYR A 383 3.82 -8.06 11.23
N LEU A 384 4.01 -8.98 10.29
CA LEU A 384 5.26 -9.72 10.10
C LEU A 384 6.01 -9.14 8.91
N TYR A 385 7.33 -9.06 9.02
CA TYR A 385 8.19 -8.46 8.00
C TYR A 385 9.25 -9.48 7.62
N TYR A 386 9.50 -9.63 6.33
CA TYR A 386 10.49 -10.56 5.80
C TYR A 386 11.45 -9.78 4.89
N GLN A 387 12.74 -9.99 5.08
CA GLN A 387 13.79 -9.42 4.25
C GLN A 387 14.57 -10.53 3.54
N LYS A 388 15.19 -10.18 2.43
CA LYS A 388 16.09 -11.11 1.73
C LYS A 388 17.34 -11.38 2.56
N GLU A 389 17.79 -12.63 2.56
CA GLU A 389 19.12 -12.97 3.07
C GLU A 389 20.22 -12.59 2.07
N ASN A 390 19.90 -12.68 0.77
CA ASN A 390 20.82 -12.49 -0.33
C ASN A 390 20.18 -11.63 -1.42
N LYS A 391 20.98 -10.79 -2.10
CA LYS A 391 20.50 -9.83 -3.13
C LYS A 391 19.60 -10.48 -4.20
N ASP A 392 20.04 -11.62 -4.73
CA ASP A 392 19.37 -12.40 -5.78
C ASP A 392 18.78 -13.72 -5.25
N GLY A 393 18.83 -13.92 -3.93
CA GLY A 393 18.34 -15.14 -3.31
C GLY A 393 16.82 -15.18 -3.26
N THR A 394 16.30 -16.40 -3.25
CA THR A 394 14.90 -16.72 -2.96
C THR A 394 14.65 -16.95 -1.49
N ASN A 395 15.70 -17.02 -0.66
CA ASN A 395 15.61 -17.22 0.78
C ASN A 395 15.30 -15.89 1.48
N TRP A 396 14.32 -15.96 2.36
CA TRP A 396 13.87 -14.84 3.17
C TRP A 396 14.08 -15.16 4.63
N LYS A 397 14.18 -14.12 5.45
CA LYS A 397 14.15 -14.28 6.89
C LYS A 397 13.21 -13.27 7.51
N GLU A 398 12.53 -13.69 8.55
CA GLU A 398 11.71 -12.78 9.35
C GLU A 398 12.63 -11.72 9.97
N LEU A 399 12.24 -10.46 9.81
CA LEU A 399 12.89 -9.31 10.40
C LEU A 399 12.35 -9.14 11.83
N VAL A 400 13.16 -9.53 12.80
CA VAL A 400 12.86 -9.31 14.22
C VAL A 400 12.91 -7.81 14.53
N ARG A 401 11.79 -7.27 15.01
CA ARG A 401 11.67 -5.84 15.36
C ARG A 401 11.72 -5.66 16.87
N THR A 402 12.59 -4.76 17.33
CA THR A 402 12.69 -4.37 18.73
C THR A 402 11.63 -3.34 19.12
N GLU A 403 11.23 -2.45 18.20
CA GLU A 403 10.30 -1.34 18.48
C GLU A 403 8.85 -1.65 18.08
N GLY A 404 7.93 -1.54 19.04
CA GLY A 404 6.48 -1.63 18.85
C GLY A 404 5.92 -3.06 18.67
N GLY A 405 6.80 -4.07 18.72
CA GLY A 405 6.46 -5.47 18.49
C GLY A 405 5.76 -5.69 17.15
N THR A 406 5.05 -6.81 17.05
CA THR A 406 4.28 -7.17 15.86
C THR A 406 2.90 -6.49 15.82
N GLY A 407 2.50 -5.73 16.85
CA GLY A 407 1.17 -5.12 16.95
C GLY A 407 1.04 -3.74 16.29
N LYS A 408 2.14 -3.16 15.80
CA LYS A 408 2.15 -1.83 15.15
C LYS A 408 2.79 -1.90 13.77
N GLN A 409 2.05 -1.47 12.76
CA GLN A 409 2.55 -1.36 11.38
C GLN A 409 3.72 -0.37 11.28
N LEU A 410 4.72 -0.71 10.47
CA LEU A 410 5.72 0.25 10.01
C LEU A 410 5.10 1.16 8.96
N VAL A 411 5.03 2.45 9.27
CA VAL A 411 4.49 3.49 8.38
C VAL A 411 5.37 4.73 8.42
N GLY A 412 5.20 5.61 7.43
CA GLY A 412 5.88 6.91 7.37
C GLY A 412 7.41 6.77 7.41
N GLU A 413 8.05 7.60 8.24
CA GLU A 413 9.51 7.69 8.30
C GLU A 413 10.19 6.40 8.80
N ALA A 414 9.61 5.71 9.79
CA ALA A 414 10.18 4.47 10.31
C ALA A 414 10.30 3.39 9.22
N LEU A 415 9.27 3.26 8.38
CA LEU A 415 9.29 2.36 7.23
C LEU A 415 10.35 2.81 6.20
N LYS A 416 10.42 4.11 5.88
CA LYS A 416 11.41 4.63 4.92
C LYS A 416 12.84 4.35 5.36
N VAL A 417 13.18 4.64 6.62
CA VAL A 417 14.50 4.37 7.21
C VAL A 417 14.84 2.88 7.09
N LEU A 418 13.89 2.00 7.40
CA LEU A 418 14.09 0.56 7.22
C LEU A 418 14.40 0.21 5.75
N LEU A 419 13.60 0.70 4.80
CA LEU A 419 13.79 0.40 3.37
C LEU A 419 15.13 0.91 2.84
N VAL A 420 15.59 2.09 3.30
CA VAL A 420 16.92 2.64 2.98
C VAL A 420 18.02 1.73 3.53
N ASN A 421 17.92 1.32 4.79
CA ASN A 421 18.91 0.43 5.41
C ASN A 421 18.98 -0.91 4.71
N LEU A 422 17.84 -1.51 4.34
CA LEU A 422 17.79 -2.76 3.60
C LEU A 422 18.40 -2.63 2.19
N LYS A 423 18.15 -1.51 1.51
CA LYS A 423 18.74 -1.23 0.20
C LYS A 423 20.27 -1.11 0.29
N GLU A 424 20.78 -0.38 1.28
CA GLU A 424 22.23 -0.21 1.44
C GLU A 424 22.90 -1.51 1.89
N PHE A 425 22.29 -2.25 2.83
CA PHE A 425 22.75 -3.58 3.23
C PHE A 425 22.88 -4.53 2.03
N LYS A 426 21.88 -4.52 1.14
CA LYS A 426 21.90 -5.31 -0.10
C LYS A 426 23.04 -4.93 -1.04
N LYS A 427 23.38 -3.64 -1.13
CA LYS A 427 24.50 -3.15 -1.91
C LYS A 427 25.83 -3.63 -1.33
N THR A 428 26.04 -3.47 -0.02
CA THR A 428 27.23 -3.97 0.69
C THR A 428 27.41 -5.48 0.51
N LEU A 429 26.32 -6.26 0.59
CA LEU A 429 26.39 -7.71 0.37
C LEU A 429 26.82 -8.07 -1.06
N SER A 430 26.41 -7.26 -2.05
CA SER A 430 26.83 -7.43 -3.45
C SER A 430 28.33 -7.16 -3.63
N GLU A 431 28.84 -6.09 -3.01
CA GLU A 431 30.26 -5.73 -3.06
C GLU A 431 31.13 -6.80 -2.38
N LEU A 432 30.65 -7.36 -1.27
CA LEU A 432 31.36 -8.43 -0.55
C LEU A 432 31.44 -9.73 -1.38
N LYS A 433 30.39 -10.07 -2.14
CA LYS A 433 30.42 -11.22 -3.06
C LYS A 433 31.40 -11.01 -4.21
N ASP A 434 31.45 -9.82 -4.79
CA ASP A 434 32.43 -9.46 -5.83
C ASP A 434 33.86 -9.54 -5.30
N LEU A 435 34.10 -9.01 -4.10
CA LEU A 435 35.42 -9.09 -3.45
C LEU A 435 35.83 -10.54 -3.17
N LYS A 436 34.90 -11.39 -2.71
CA LYS A 436 35.16 -12.81 -2.49
C LYS A 436 35.52 -13.53 -3.79
N ALA A 437 34.81 -13.25 -4.88
CA ALA A 437 35.12 -13.84 -6.19
C ALA A 437 36.52 -13.43 -6.69
N LYS A 438 36.90 -12.15 -6.52
CA LYS A 438 38.25 -11.66 -6.86
C LYS A 438 39.34 -12.30 -6.00
N LEU A 439 39.06 -12.53 -4.71
CA LEU A 439 39.99 -13.23 -3.83
C LEU A 439 40.21 -14.69 -4.28
N GLU A 440 39.14 -15.40 -4.63
CA GLU A 440 39.21 -16.77 -5.15
C GLU A 440 39.98 -16.84 -6.50
N GLU A 441 39.85 -15.81 -7.35
CA GLU A 441 40.63 -15.69 -8.59
C GLU A 441 42.13 -15.47 -8.32
N LEU A 442 42.47 -14.60 -7.37
CA LEU A 442 43.86 -14.36 -6.97
C LEU A 442 44.51 -15.61 -6.38
N GLU A 443 43.77 -16.40 -5.59
CA GLU A 443 44.25 -17.67 -5.05
C GLU A 443 44.53 -18.69 -6.16
N ARG A 444 43.65 -18.77 -7.17
CA ARG A 444 43.88 -19.62 -8.36
C ARG A 444 45.13 -19.19 -9.13
N LEU A 445 45.37 -17.89 -9.30
CA LEU A 445 46.58 -17.40 -9.96
C LEU A 445 47.86 -17.75 -9.21
N LYS A 446 47.84 -17.71 -7.87
CA LYS A 446 48.98 -18.16 -7.05
C LYS A 446 49.31 -19.64 -7.27
N THR A 447 48.30 -20.50 -7.39
CA THR A 447 48.52 -21.95 -7.62
C THR A 447 48.95 -22.31 -9.05
N LYS A 448 48.70 -21.43 -10.03
CA LYS A 448 49.07 -21.64 -11.43
C LYS A 448 50.42 -21.02 -11.80
N SER A 449 51.01 -20.22 -10.92
CA SER A 449 52.39 -19.78 -11.12
C SER A 449 53.26 -21.04 -10.99
N PRO A 450 53.85 -21.55 -12.09
CA PRO A 450 54.74 -22.69 -12.00
C PRO A 450 55.80 -22.33 -10.99
N GLU A 451 56.13 -23.26 -10.09
CA GLU A 451 57.31 -23.13 -9.24
C GLU A 451 58.48 -22.80 -10.18
N SER A 452 58.81 -21.51 -10.23
CA SER A 452 59.97 -21.03 -10.95
C SER A 452 61.12 -21.75 -10.30
N SER A 453 61.67 -22.72 -11.03
CA SER A 453 62.83 -23.50 -10.63
C SER A 453 63.82 -22.56 -9.97
N THR A 454 64.13 -22.88 -8.72
CA THR A 454 65.00 -22.12 -7.83
C THR A 454 66.32 -21.83 -8.55
N THR A 455 66.45 -20.64 -9.12
CA THR A 455 67.75 -20.13 -9.52
C THR A 455 68.49 -19.81 -8.23
N THR A 456 69.44 -20.65 -7.88
CA THR A 456 70.44 -20.42 -6.83
C THR A 456 71.06 -19.04 -7.04
N ILE A 457 70.64 -18.04 -6.28
CA ILE A 457 71.34 -16.75 -6.19
C ILE A 457 72.53 -16.99 -5.25
N ALA A 458 73.66 -17.32 -5.87
CA ALA A 458 74.96 -17.30 -5.21
C ALA A 458 75.25 -15.87 -4.73
N GLY A 459 75.66 -15.76 -3.47
CA GLY A 459 75.91 -14.48 -2.80
C GLY A 459 77.00 -13.66 -3.46
N SER A 460 76.75 -12.36 -3.55
CA SER A 460 77.77 -11.34 -3.69
C SER A 460 77.60 -10.32 -2.57
N SER A 461 78.51 -10.42 -1.61
CA SER A 461 78.78 -9.47 -0.56
C SER A 461 79.47 -8.23 -1.13
N VAL A 462 78.80 -7.08 -1.18
CA VAL A 462 79.37 -5.71 -1.21
C VAL A 462 78.20 -4.80 -0.82
N GLY A 463 78.23 -3.82 0.05
CA GLY A 463 79.24 -3.16 0.87
C GLY A 463 78.50 -1.97 1.50
N SER A 464 78.80 -1.64 2.74
CA SER A 464 78.25 -0.49 3.45
C SER A 464 78.54 0.81 2.69
N GLY A 465 77.49 1.49 2.21
CA GLY A 465 77.58 2.78 1.55
C GLY A 465 76.39 3.66 1.94
N LEU A 466 76.68 4.71 2.70
CA LEU A 466 75.77 5.81 3.03
C LEU A 466 75.22 6.50 1.77
N GLY A 467 73.93 6.85 1.82
CA GLY A 467 73.36 7.99 1.08
C GLY A 467 72.44 7.63 -0.08
N GLY A 468 71.20 8.13 -0.04
CA GLY A 468 70.35 8.23 -1.23
C GLY A 468 68.87 7.93 -0.97
N ALA A 469 68.06 8.98 -0.97
CA ALA A 469 66.61 8.93 -0.94
C ALA A 469 66.03 8.15 -2.15
N GLY A 470 64.97 7.37 -1.94
CA GLY A 470 64.25 6.71 -3.02
C GLY A 470 63.10 5.82 -2.55
N LEU A 471 61.90 6.40 -2.52
CA LEU A 471 60.57 5.80 -2.77
C LEU A 471 60.39 4.30 -2.50
N GLY A 472 59.64 3.99 -1.44
CA GLY A 472 59.08 2.67 -1.19
C GLY A 472 57.81 2.76 -0.34
N ALA A 473 56.71 3.24 -0.92
CA ALA A 473 55.39 3.21 -0.29
C ALA A 473 54.87 1.76 -0.22
N LEU A 474 55.21 1.06 0.86
CA LEU A 474 54.50 -0.15 1.29
C LEU A 474 53.15 0.27 1.88
N ALA A 475 52.12 0.26 1.04
CA ALA A 475 50.74 0.34 1.48
C ALA A 475 50.40 -0.93 2.29
N MET A 476 50.50 -0.85 3.61
CA MET A 476 49.98 -1.84 4.53
C MET A 476 48.46 -1.98 4.33
N TRP A 477 48.07 -3.07 3.67
CA TRP A 477 46.69 -3.44 3.39
C TRP A 477 45.97 -3.83 4.69
N LYS A 478 45.14 -2.94 5.24
CA LYS A 478 44.29 -3.18 6.44
C LYS A 478 43.03 -4.01 6.14
N GLY A 479 43.13 -5.01 5.27
CA GLY A 479 42.02 -5.92 4.91
C GLY A 479 41.45 -6.75 6.08
N PRO A 480 42.27 -7.31 6.99
CA PRO A 480 41.75 -8.20 8.05
C PRO A 480 40.90 -7.49 9.12
N SER A 481 41.19 -6.22 9.43
CA SER A 481 40.51 -5.52 10.55
C SER A 481 39.06 -5.12 10.23
N LEU A 482 38.73 -4.93 8.95
CA LEU A 482 37.35 -4.64 8.53
C LEU A 482 36.50 -5.92 8.48
N LEU A 483 37.09 -7.04 8.06
CA LEU A 483 36.41 -8.34 8.07
C LEU A 483 36.15 -8.83 9.50
N ALA A 484 37.13 -8.67 10.40
CA ALA A 484 36.99 -9.03 11.81
C ALA A 484 35.88 -8.20 12.50
N ARG A 485 35.81 -6.89 12.26
CA ARG A 485 34.74 -6.02 12.82
C ARG A 485 33.34 -6.36 12.32
N LEU A 486 33.21 -6.96 11.13
CA LEU A 486 31.92 -7.42 10.61
C LEU A 486 31.52 -8.76 11.21
N ILE A 487 32.49 -9.67 11.43
CA ILE A 487 32.27 -10.98 12.03
C ILE A 487 31.93 -10.86 13.53
N THR A 488 32.48 -9.88 14.26
CA THR A 488 32.13 -9.66 15.68
C THR A 488 30.77 -8.97 15.90
N ARG A 489 30.05 -8.60 14.82
CA ARG A 489 28.74 -7.92 14.89
C ARG A 489 27.59 -8.72 14.27
N MET A 490 27.87 -9.91 13.74
CA MET A 490 26.86 -10.94 13.45
C MET A 490 26.86 -11.95 14.59
#